data_AF-A0A1J6HTF1-F1
#
_entry.id   AF-A0A1J6HTF1-F1
#
_cell.length_a   1.000
_cell.length_b   1.000
_cell.length_c   1.000
_cell.angle_alpha   90.00
_cell.angle_beta   90.00
_cell.angle_gamma   90.00
#
_symmetry.space_group_name_H-M   'P 1'
#
loop_
_entity.id
_entity.type
_entity.pdbx_description
1 polymer ?
#
loop_
_entity_poly.entity_id
_entity_poly.type
_entity_poly.pdbx_seq_one_letter_code
_entity_poly.pdbx_strand_id
1 'polypeptide(L)'
;MASINYFHLRILILEFLILVIFSICFSSLHGISDSHLSLDYYKKTCPSVEGIVRKEMECACLSDPRNAALILRLHFHDCFVQGCDGSVLLDDTVTLKGEKNAPNNKNALKGFRIIDRIKNRLESECPGIVSCADILTIAARDAVLLVGGPYWDVPVGRKDSKNAAYELTDTNLPTADEGLISIISKFISQGLSVTDMVALSGAHTIGKARCVNFRNRIYGDFRMTTSIIDPISSSYLSKLKSVCPPIGNIGSDNNETSMDNVTPNLFDNSYYHVLLKGEGLINSDQELYSSFLAVQTKKIVEKYAANTIAFFEQFAESMVKMGNITNPETYVNGEVRKSCRFVNT
;
A
#
# COMPACT_ATOMS: atom_id res chain seq x y z
N MET A 1 68.92 3.41 -11.28
CA MET A 1 68.59 3.16 -9.87
C MET A 1 67.64 4.24 -9.40
N ALA A 2 66.35 3.94 -9.36
CA ALA A 2 65.36 4.78 -8.68
C ALA A 2 64.46 3.81 -7.93
N SER A 3 64.95 3.33 -6.79
CA SER A 3 64.14 2.57 -5.84
C SER A 3 63.20 3.57 -5.19
N ILE A 4 62.05 3.80 -5.83
CA ILE A 4 60.94 4.52 -5.20
C ILE A 4 60.66 3.79 -3.90
N ASN A 5 60.89 4.50 -2.81
CA ASN A 5 60.92 3.96 -1.47
C ASN A 5 59.49 3.46 -1.16
N TYR A 6 59.27 2.15 -1.24
CA TYR A 6 57.95 1.50 -1.03
C TYR A 6 57.27 1.96 0.25
N PHE A 7 58.07 2.40 1.24
CA PHE A 7 57.62 3.01 2.48
C PHE A 7 56.86 4.33 2.27
N HIS A 8 57.36 5.23 1.42
CA HIS A 8 56.69 6.50 1.11
C HIS A 8 55.38 6.31 0.35
N LEU A 9 55.34 5.34 -0.57
CA LEU A 9 54.11 5.03 -1.31
C LEU A 9 53.01 4.49 -0.39
N ARG A 10 53.36 3.67 0.61
CA ARG A 10 52.39 3.17 1.60
C ARG A 10 51.84 4.26 2.52
N ILE A 11 52.67 5.23 2.92
CA ILE A 11 52.23 6.37 3.73
C ILE A 11 51.24 7.24 2.94
N LEU A 12 51.55 7.54 1.68
CA LEU A 12 50.66 8.33 0.81
C LEU A 12 49.30 7.64 0.57
N ILE A 13 49.30 6.31 0.39
CA ILE A 13 48.06 5.53 0.25
C ILE A 13 47.24 5.56 1.55
N LEU A 14 47.89 5.46 2.71
CA LEU A 14 47.21 5.49 4.01
C LEU A 14 46.61 6.87 4.30
N GLU A 15 47.34 7.96 4.02
CA GLU A 15 46.85 9.33 4.14
C GLU A 15 45.67 9.60 3.20
N PHE A 16 45.74 9.11 1.96
CA PHE A 16 44.63 9.19 1.01
C PHE A 16 43.40 8.41 1.48
N LEU A 17 43.57 7.19 2.01
CA LEU A 17 42.47 6.39 2.57
C LEU A 17 41.83 7.07 3.79
N ILE A 18 42.63 7.67 4.67
CA ILE A 18 42.11 8.43 5.83
C ILE A 18 41.31 9.65 5.36
N LEU A 19 41.81 10.40 4.37
CA LEU A 19 41.09 11.54 3.79
C LEU A 19 39.78 11.14 3.10
N VAL A 20 39.75 9.99 2.40
CA VAL A 20 38.53 9.44 1.79
C VAL A 20 37.53 9.02 2.88
N ILE A 21 37.97 8.33 3.93
CA ILE A 21 37.12 7.94 5.06
C ILE A 21 36.57 9.19 5.78
N PHE A 22 37.40 10.22 5.98
CA PHE A 22 36.98 11.46 6.62
C PHE A 22 35.98 12.25 5.76
N SER A 23 36.15 12.25 4.43
CA SER A 23 35.21 12.85 3.47
C SER A 23 33.85 12.11 3.43
N ILE A 24 33.86 10.78 3.51
CA ILE A 24 32.66 9.94 3.62
C ILE A 24 31.95 10.15 4.98
N CYS A 25 32.71 10.32 6.07
CA CYS A 25 32.15 10.63 7.38
C CYS A 25 31.55 12.05 7.45
N PHE A 26 32.15 13.05 6.78
CA PHE A 26 31.64 14.43 6.79
C PHE A 26 30.43 14.66 5.87
N SER A 27 30.18 13.77 4.90
CA SER A 27 28.94 13.79 4.10
C SER A 27 27.73 13.22 4.85
N SER A 28 27.89 12.84 6.13
CA SER A 28 26.81 12.30 6.98
C SER A 28 26.14 13.34 7.89
N LEU A 29 26.45 14.64 7.74
CA LEU A 29 25.57 15.70 8.25
C LEU A 29 24.33 15.79 7.34
N HIS A 30 23.43 14.82 7.48
CA HIS A 30 22.05 14.99 7.08
C HIS A 30 21.54 16.20 7.87
N GLY A 31 21.25 17.30 7.17
CA GLY A 31 20.44 18.36 7.76
C GLY A 31 19.22 17.70 8.39
N ILE A 32 18.88 18.12 9.60
CA ILE A 32 17.59 17.80 10.21
C ILE A 32 16.56 18.40 9.25
N SER A 33 16.11 17.59 8.28
CA SER A 33 14.94 17.87 7.49
C SER A 33 13.82 17.91 8.50
N ASP A 34 13.36 19.11 8.82
CA ASP A 34 12.18 19.30 9.63
C ASP A 34 11.09 18.45 8.99
N SER A 35 10.67 17.37 9.68
CA SER A 35 9.67 16.48 9.12
C SER A 35 8.40 17.30 8.92
N HIS A 36 7.98 17.48 7.66
CA HIS A 36 6.72 18.16 7.35
C HIS A 36 5.51 17.45 7.98
N LEU A 37 5.69 16.19 8.41
CA LEU A 37 4.69 15.39 9.10
C LEU A 37 4.90 15.40 10.62
N SER A 38 3.82 15.61 11.35
CA SER A 38 3.79 15.63 12.82
C SER A 38 2.44 15.10 13.33
N LEU A 39 2.44 14.49 14.51
CA LEU A 39 1.20 14.07 15.18
C LEU A 39 0.38 15.27 15.70
N ASP A 40 1.04 16.40 15.96
CA ASP A 40 0.41 17.58 16.52
C ASP A 40 -0.04 18.61 15.45
N TYR A 41 0.12 18.31 14.14
CA TYR A 41 -0.07 19.27 13.04
C TYR A 41 -1.44 19.99 13.10
N TYR A 42 -2.53 19.26 13.32
CA TYR A 42 -3.88 19.81 13.37
C TYR A 42 -4.38 20.16 14.77
N LYS A 43 -3.58 19.94 15.83
CA LYS A 43 -4.02 20.06 17.23
C LYS A 43 -4.56 21.44 17.59
N LYS A 44 -4.06 22.49 16.95
CA LYS A 44 -4.52 23.88 17.17
C LYS A 44 -5.52 24.36 16.13
N THR A 45 -5.44 23.87 14.90
CA THR A 45 -6.17 24.39 13.74
C THR A 45 -7.43 23.60 13.40
N CYS A 46 -7.43 22.29 13.65
CA CYS A 46 -8.61 21.42 13.52
C CYS A 46 -8.53 20.25 14.52
N PRO A 47 -8.67 20.50 15.83
CA PRO A 47 -8.55 19.46 16.87
C PRO A 47 -9.59 18.34 16.74
N SER A 48 -10.69 18.56 16.02
CA SER A 48 -11.76 17.60 15.77
C SER A 48 -11.49 16.65 14.59
N VAL A 49 -10.36 16.81 13.85
CA VAL A 49 -10.08 16.05 12.62
C VAL A 49 -10.17 14.54 12.83
N GLU A 50 -9.47 14.01 13.84
CA GLU A 50 -9.43 12.58 14.15
C GLU A 50 -10.83 12.03 14.46
N GLY A 51 -11.61 12.75 15.28
CA GLY A 51 -12.96 12.35 15.65
C GLY A 51 -13.95 12.38 14.48
N ILE A 52 -13.82 13.36 13.59
CA ILE A 52 -14.68 13.46 12.39
C ILE A 52 -14.37 12.33 11.42
N VAL A 53 -13.10 12.09 11.09
CA VAL A 53 -12.71 11.00 10.20
C VAL A 53 -13.19 9.65 10.77
N ARG A 54 -12.94 9.41 12.06
CA ARG A 54 -13.39 8.19 12.75
C ARG A 54 -14.88 7.96 12.62
N LYS A 55 -15.70 8.96 12.96
CA LYS A 55 -17.16 8.83 12.93
C LYS A 55 -17.68 8.50 11.53
N GLU A 56 -17.15 9.16 10.51
CA GLU A 56 -17.55 8.92 9.13
C GLU A 56 -17.12 7.53 8.64
N MET A 57 -15.96 7.04 9.09
CA MET A 57 -15.48 5.68 8.81
C MET A 57 -16.26 4.61 9.57
N GLU A 58 -16.68 4.86 10.81
CA GLU A 58 -17.59 4.00 11.56
C GLU A 58 -18.90 3.82 10.80
N CYS A 59 -19.53 4.92 10.37
CA CYS A 59 -20.74 4.84 9.56
C CYS A 59 -20.52 4.08 8.24
N ALA A 60 -19.37 4.27 7.57
CA ALA A 60 -19.05 3.53 6.36
C ALA A 60 -18.90 2.03 6.62
N CYS A 61 -18.10 1.62 7.60
CA CYS A 61 -17.84 0.21 7.88
C CYS A 61 -19.05 -0.52 8.47
N LEU A 62 -19.89 0.17 9.26
CA LEU A 62 -21.17 -0.35 9.73
C LEU A 62 -22.14 -0.62 8.58
N SER A 63 -22.14 0.21 7.54
CA SER A 63 -23.00 0.01 6.37
C SER A 63 -22.53 -1.12 5.45
N ASP A 64 -21.22 -1.26 5.27
CA ASP A 64 -20.58 -2.35 4.53
C ASP A 64 -19.13 -2.48 5.03
N PRO A 65 -18.76 -3.58 5.72
CA PRO A 65 -17.40 -3.81 6.20
C PRO A 65 -16.34 -3.77 5.10
N ARG A 66 -16.71 -4.04 3.84
CA ARG A 66 -15.80 -3.95 2.69
C ARG A 66 -15.24 -2.55 2.50
N ASN A 67 -15.94 -1.51 2.97
CA ASN A 67 -15.45 -0.13 2.89
C ASN A 67 -14.08 0.04 3.54
N ALA A 68 -13.73 -0.75 4.57
CA ALA A 68 -12.39 -0.75 5.14
C ALA A 68 -11.32 -1.11 4.09
N ALA A 69 -11.52 -2.21 3.37
CA ALA A 69 -10.61 -2.65 2.31
C ALA A 69 -10.53 -1.65 1.15
N LEU A 70 -11.64 -0.98 0.81
CA LEU A 70 -11.67 0.03 -0.25
C LEU A 70 -10.78 1.24 0.09
N ILE A 71 -10.89 1.76 1.32
CA ILE A 71 -10.11 2.92 1.76
C ILE A 71 -8.65 2.56 1.96
N LEU A 72 -8.36 1.39 2.54
CA LEU A 72 -6.99 0.90 2.69
C LEU A 72 -6.28 0.76 1.34
N ARG A 73 -6.95 0.16 0.35
CA ARG A 73 -6.43 0.04 -1.01
C ARG A 73 -6.27 1.41 -1.68
N LEU A 74 -7.22 2.32 -1.49
CA LEU A 74 -7.13 3.66 -2.07
C LEU A 74 -5.91 4.43 -1.53
N HIS A 75 -5.58 4.28 -0.25
CA HIS A 75 -4.39 4.88 0.35
C HIS A 75 -3.09 4.27 -0.19
N PHE A 76 -3.01 2.93 -0.32
CA PHE A 76 -1.87 2.28 -0.97
C PHE A 76 -1.63 2.82 -2.40
N HIS A 77 -2.71 2.92 -3.18
CA HIS A 77 -2.63 3.42 -4.55
C HIS A 77 -2.25 4.90 -4.65
N ASP A 78 -2.58 5.74 -3.64
CA ASP A 78 -2.09 7.12 -3.57
C ASP A 78 -0.56 7.13 -3.36
N CYS A 79 -0.11 6.46 -2.29
CA CYS A 79 1.28 6.50 -1.86
C CYS A 79 2.27 5.93 -2.87
N PHE A 80 1.88 4.89 -3.62
CA PHE A 80 2.78 4.20 -4.54
C PHE A 80 2.99 4.91 -5.89
N VAL A 81 2.19 5.90 -6.24
CA VAL A 81 2.28 6.52 -7.58
C VAL A 81 3.24 7.71 -7.58
N GLN A 82 2.93 8.75 -6.80
CA GLN A 82 3.77 9.94 -6.66
C GLN A 82 3.88 10.42 -5.21
N GLY A 83 3.84 9.47 -4.27
CA GLY A 83 3.77 9.74 -2.83
C GLY A 83 2.35 10.00 -2.35
N CYS A 84 2.13 9.98 -1.04
CA CYS A 84 0.81 10.16 -0.45
C CYS A 84 0.40 11.65 -0.55
N ASP A 85 -0.20 12.05 -1.66
CA ASP A 85 -0.51 13.44 -1.96
C ASP A 85 -1.94 13.66 -2.47
N GLY A 86 -2.80 12.64 -2.36
CA GLY A 86 -4.18 12.67 -2.79
C GLY A 86 -4.37 12.78 -4.30
N SER A 87 -3.32 12.59 -5.11
CA SER A 87 -3.40 12.61 -6.58
C SER A 87 -4.38 11.57 -7.13
N VAL A 88 -4.47 10.40 -6.48
CA VAL A 88 -5.43 9.34 -6.83
C VAL A 88 -6.90 9.80 -6.75
N LEU A 89 -7.17 10.87 -6.00
CA LEU A 89 -8.51 11.40 -5.77
C LEU A 89 -8.97 12.38 -6.86
N LEU A 90 -8.06 12.88 -7.70
CA LEU A 90 -8.38 13.79 -8.80
C LEU A 90 -9.24 13.11 -9.88
N ASP A 91 -10.30 13.79 -10.30
CA ASP A 91 -11.08 13.41 -11.48
C ASP A 91 -10.45 13.99 -12.75
N ASP A 92 -10.74 13.38 -13.90
CA ASP A 92 -10.34 13.91 -15.20
C ASP A 92 -10.96 15.31 -15.41
N THR A 93 -10.17 16.21 -15.99
CA THR A 93 -10.63 17.51 -16.51
C THR A 93 -10.20 17.65 -17.97
N VAL A 94 -10.52 18.79 -18.59
CA VAL A 94 -10.04 19.09 -19.96
C VAL A 94 -8.51 19.09 -20.05
N THR A 95 -7.82 19.43 -18.96
CA THR A 95 -6.36 19.60 -18.93
C THR A 95 -5.63 18.60 -18.05
N LEU A 96 -6.35 17.80 -17.26
CA LEU A 96 -5.77 16.83 -16.32
C LEU A 96 -6.33 15.43 -16.57
N LYS A 97 -5.44 14.46 -16.73
CA LYS A 97 -5.76 13.04 -16.82
C LYS A 97 -5.54 12.40 -15.46
N GLY A 98 -6.61 12.08 -14.75
CA GLY A 98 -6.61 11.53 -13.40
C GLY A 98 -6.31 10.04 -13.37
N GLU A 99 -5.75 9.57 -12.26
CA GLU A 99 -5.29 8.19 -12.09
C GLU A 99 -6.43 7.16 -12.03
N LYS A 100 -7.67 7.58 -11.77
CA LYS A 100 -8.82 6.68 -11.63
C LYS A 100 -9.09 5.85 -12.89
N ASN A 101 -8.72 6.38 -14.04
CA ASN A 101 -8.90 5.73 -15.34
C ASN A 101 -7.70 4.89 -15.79
N ALA A 102 -6.62 4.83 -15.00
CA ALA A 102 -5.48 3.97 -15.28
C ALA A 102 -5.85 2.48 -15.29
N PRO A 103 -5.14 1.62 -16.05
CA PRO A 103 -5.50 0.20 -16.18
C PRO A 103 -5.73 -0.54 -14.85
N ASN A 104 -4.84 -0.31 -13.88
CA ASN A 104 -4.88 -0.96 -12.55
C ASN A 104 -5.94 -0.37 -11.59
N ASN A 105 -6.48 0.81 -11.94
CA ASN A 105 -7.44 1.56 -11.12
C ASN A 105 -8.87 1.49 -11.69
N LYS A 106 -9.00 1.46 -13.01
CA LYS A 106 -10.27 1.52 -13.72
C LYS A 106 -11.13 0.32 -13.39
N ASN A 107 -12.37 0.59 -12.99
CA ASN A 107 -13.34 -0.41 -12.52
C ASN A 107 -12.84 -1.23 -11.30
N ALA A 108 -11.82 -0.76 -10.60
CA ALA A 108 -11.19 -1.46 -9.47
C ALA A 108 -11.16 -0.61 -8.19
N LEU A 109 -10.69 0.63 -8.24
CA LEU A 109 -10.72 1.54 -7.10
C LEU A 109 -12.15 2.03 -6.83
N LYS A 110 -12.53 2.01 -5.56
CA LYS A 110 -13.82 2.47 -5.04
C LYS A 110 -13.58 3.23 -3.73
N GLY A 111 -14.62 3.79 -3.12
CA GLY A 111 -14.50 4.47 -1.82
C GLY A 111 -14.33 6.00 -1.89
N PHE A 112 -14.16 6.59 -3.09
CA PHE A 112 -14.02 8.05 -3.27
C PHE A 112 -15.12 8.87 -2.58
N ARG A 113 -16.37 8.40 -2.62
CA ARG A 113 -17.51 9.09 -1.98
C ARG A 113 -17.41 9.15 -0.45
N ILE A 114 -16.72 8.21 0.17
CA ILE A 114 -16.48 8.22 1.62
C ILE A 114 -15.51 9.37 1.95
N ILE A 115 -14.43 9.49 1.16
CA ILE A 115 -13.47 10.60 1.28
C ILE A 115 -14.14 11.95 1.03
N ASP A 116 -15.01 12.06 0.01
CA ASP A 116 -15.79 13.28 -0.24
C ASP A 116 -16.66 13.66 0.97
N ARG A 117 -17.33 12.68 1.59
CA ARG A 117 -18.20 12.91 2.75
C ARG A 117 -17.40 13.41 3.95
N ILE A 118 -16.26 12.76 4.24
CA ILE A 118 -15.33 13.20 5.28
C ILE A 118 -14.86 14.63 5.01
N LYS A 119 -14.42 14.91 3.77
CA LYS A 119 -13.95 16.23 3.37
C LYS A 119 -15.02 17.29 3.55
N ASN A 120 -16.24 17.05 3.12
CA ASN A 120 -17.35 17.99 3.29
C ASN A 120 -17.63 18.31 4.76
N ARG A 121 -17.53 17.29 5.64
CA ARG A 121 -17.72 17.49 7.08
C ARG A 121 -16.58 18.31 7.68
N LEU A 122 -15.34 18.03 7.29
CA LEU A 122 -14.16 18.79 7.75
C LEU A 122 -14.17 20.22 7.22
N GLU A 123 -14.53 20.46 5.97
CA GLU A 123 -14.63 21.82 5.43
C GLU A 123 -15.73 22.66 6.10
N SER A 124 -16.76 22.01 6.66
CA SER A 124 -17.79 22.69 7.46
C SER A 124 -17.31 23.07 8.86
N GLU A 125 -16.34 22.33 9.40
CA GLU A 125 -15.84 22.49 10.78
C GLU A 125 -14.56 23.35 10.83
N CYS A 126 -13.61 23.05 9.95
CA CYS A 126 -12.30 23.70 9.84
C CYS A 126 -11.96 23.97 8.36
N PRO A 127 -12.60 25.00 7.76
CA PRO A 127 -12.49 25.28 6.32
C PRO A 127 -11.04 25.49 5.86
N GLY A 128 -10.64 24.79 4.80
CA GLY A 128 -9.31 24.95 4.18
C GLY A 128 -8.12 24.49 5.02
N ILE A 129 -8.35 23.71 6.09
CA ILE A 129 -7.29 23.28 7.01
C ILE A 129 -6.74 21.90 6.65
N VAL A 130 -7.60 20.89 6.48
CA VAL A 130 -7.18 19.48 6.38
C VAL A 130 -7.06 19.04 4.93
N SER A 131 -5.89 18.58 4.51
CA SER A 131 -5.66 18.06 3.15
C SER A 131 -6.41 16.75 2.89
N CYS A 132 -6.72 16.47 1.63
CA CYS A 132 -7.31 15.20 1.23
C CYS A 132 -6.34 14.03 1.38
N ALA A 133 -5.04 14.26 1.19
CA ALA A 133 -3.99 13.29 1.48
C ALA A 133 -4.00 12.82 2.94
N ASP A 134 -4.09 13.75 3.90
CA ASP A 134 -4.19 13.39 5.31
C ASP A 134 -5.53 12.72 5.65
N ILE A 135 -6.64 13.18 5.06
CA ILE A 135 -7.94 12.50 5.23
C ILE A 135 -7.85 11.03 4.83
N LEU A 136 -7.28 10.74 3.65
CA LEU A 136 -7.14 9.37 3.17
C LEU A 136 -6.24 8.52 4.08
N THR A 137 -5.14 9.10 4.57
CA THR A 137 -4.20 8.42 5.47
C THR A 137 -4.85 8.09 6.82
N ILE A 138 -5.53 9.06 7.45
CA ILE A 138 -6.26 8.86 8.72
C ILE A 138 -7.39 7.83 8.51
N ALA A 139 -8.15 7.96 7.42
CA ALA A 139 -9.26 7.07 7.12
C ALA A 139 -8.80 5.61 6.89
N ALA A 140 -7.61 5.39 6.33
CA ALA A 140 -7.03 4.05 6.16
C ALA A 140 -6.68 3.38 7.48
N ARG A 141 -6.15 4.14 8.46
CA ARG A 141 -5.95 3.64 9.83
C ARG A 141 -7.27 3.23 10.47
N ASP A 142 -8.26 4.12 10.40
CA ASP A 142 -9.56 3.87 11.02
C ASP A 142 -10.31 2.71 10.35
N ALA A 143 -10.21 2.60 9.02
CA ALA A 143 -10.70 1.45 8.28
C ALA A 143 -10.18 0.13 8.87
N VAL A 144 -8.87 -0.01 9.04
CA VAL A 144 -8.24 -1.24 9.55
C VAL A 144 -8.66 -1.54 10.98
N LEU A 145 -8.63 -0.53 11.86
CA LEU A 145 -8.98 -0.72 13.27
C LEU A 145 -10.45 -1.14 13.44
N LEU A 146 -11.36 -0.54 12.65
CA LEU A 146 -12.81 -0.82 12.75
C LEU A 146 -13.19 -2.24 12.33
N VAL A 147 -12.32 -2.93 11.60
CA VAL A 147 -12.49 -4.34 11.24
C VAL A 147 -11.52 -5.25 11.99
N GLY A 148 -11.01 -4.82 13.15
CA GLY A 148 -10.27 -5.68 14.08
C GLY A 148 -8.74 -5.67 13.95
N GLY A 149 -8.19 -4.86 13.04
CA GLY A 149 -6.75 -4.75 12.85
C GLY A 149 -6.05 -3.85 13.87
N PRO A 150 -4.73 -3.61 13.71
CA PRO A 150 -3.95 -2.81 14.64
C PRO A 150 -4.25 -1.32 14.55
N TYR A 151 -3.97 -0.61 15.64
CA TYR A 151 -3.85 0.85 15.65
C TYR A 151 -2.39 1.26 15.36
N TRP A 152 -2.20 2.42 14.74
CA TRP A 152 -0.92 3.11 14.66
C TRP A 152 -1.14 4.62 14.63
N ASP A 153 -0.14 5.37 15.11
CA ASP A 153 -0.18 6.82 15.02
C ASP A 153 0.08 7.27 13.58
N VAL A 154 -0.67 8.27 13.11
CA VAL A 154 -0.58 8.78 11.75
C VAL A 154 0.05 10.17 11.78
N PRO A 155 1.35 10.32 11.45
CA PRO A 155 1.94 11.62 11.17
C PRO A 155 1.16 12.30 10.05
N VAL A 156 0.73 13.53 10.29
CA VAL A 156 -0.09 14.34 9.38
C VAL A 156 0.60 15.66 9.04
N GLY A 157 0.13 16.33 8.00
CA GLY A 157 0.73 17.54 7.45
C GLY A 157 0.97 17.48 5.94
N ARG A 158 0.51 16.41 5.27
CA ARG A 158 0.62 16.24 3.81
C ARG A 158 -0.11 17.38 3.12
N LYS A 159 0.39 17.78 1.94
CA LYS A 159 -0.31 18.68 1.03
C LYS A 159 -0.89 17.90 -0.14
N ASP A 160 -1.95 18.44 -0.72
CA ASP A 160 -2.60 17.87 -1.88
C ASP A 160 -1.87 18.26 -3.16
N SER A 161 -1.63 17.29 -4.03
CA SER A 161 -1.07 17.55 -5.35
C SER A 161 -2.07 18.26 -6.27
N LYS A 162 -1.52 19.10 -7.15
CA LYS A 162 -2.25 19.77 -8.23
C LYS A 162 -2.25 19.00 -9.55
N ASN A 163 -1.51 17.88 -9.60
CA ASN A 163 -1.38 17.02 -10.76
C ASN A 163 -1.63 15.56 -10.35
N ALA A 164 -1.97 14.74 -11.34
CA ALA A 164 -2.03 13.30 -11.21
C ALA A 164 -0.94 12.66 -12.08
N ALA A 165 -0.43 11.50 -11.69
CA ALA A 165 0.61 10.78 -12.43
C ALA A 165 0.07 9.49 -13.03
N TYR A 166 -0.90 9.63 -13.95
CA TYR A 166 -1.52 8.50 -14.65
C TYR A 166 -0.49 7.50 -15.18
N GLU A 167 0.57 7.96 -15.85
CA GLU A 167 1.56 7.08 -16.50
C GLU A 167 2.46 6.34 -15.49
N LEU A 168 2.61 6.85 -14.26
CA LEU A 168 3.37 6.16 -13.21
C LEU A 168 2.60 5.00 -12.58
N THR A 169 1.28 4.93 -12.75
CA THR A 169 0.46 3.85 -12.18
C THR A 169 0.83 2.47 -12.70
N ASP A 170 1.22 2.34 -13.98
CA ASP A 170 1.61 1.06 -14.57
C ASP A 170 3.01 0.63 -14.12
N THR A 171 3.91 1.60 -13.99
CA THR A 171 5.29 1.39 -13.55
C THR A 171 5.37 1.04 -12.06
N ASN A 172 4.61 1.72 -11.21
CA ASN A 172 4.81 1.63 -9.77
C ASN A 172 3.86 0.65 -9.06
N LEU A 173 2.64 0.45 -9.57
CA LEU A 173 1.68 -0.43 -8.90
C LEU A 173 1.95 -1.90 -9.25
N PRO A 174 2.04 -2.80 -8.25
CA PRO A 174 2.07 -4.23 -8.50
C PRO A 174 0.77 -4.74 -9.13
N THR A 175 0.87 -5.73 -10.02
CA THR A 175 -0.31 -6.41 -10.60
C THR A 175 -0.54 -7.80 -9.98
N ALA A 176 -1.76 -8.35 -10.13
CA ALA A 176 -2.16 -9.61 -9.51
C ALA A 176 -1.40 -10.85 -10.04
N ASP A 177 -0.88 -10.77 -11.26
CA ASP A 177 -0.09 -11.81 -11.93
C ASP A 177 1.42 -11.49 -11.97
N GLU A 178 1.86 -10.47 -11.23
CA GLU A 178 3.27 -10.07 -11.22
C GLU A 178 4.14 -11.01 -10.38
N GLY A 179 5.33 -11.33 -10.89
CA GLY A 179 6.26 -12.23 -10.21
C GLY A 179 6.95 -11.58 -9.01
N LEU A 180 7.32 -12.41 -8.02
CA LEU A 180 7.83 -11.97 -6.71
C LEU A 180 8.96 -10.94 -6.78
N ILE A 181 9.96 -11.14 -7.64
CA ILE A 181 11.11 -10.25 -7.73
C ILE A 181 10.70 -8.85 -8.20
N SER A 182 9.78 -8.76 -9.16
CA SER A 182 9.30 -7.46 -9.65
C SER A 182 8.52 -6.71 -8.58
N ILE A 183 7.68 -7.43 -7.80
CA ILE A 183 6.98 -6.86 -6.64
C ILE A 183 7.99 -6.34 -5.60
N ILE A 184 8.99 -7.14 -5.24
CA ILE A 184 10.05 -6.73 -4.32
C ILE A 184 10.75 -5.45 -4.82
N SER A 185 11.10 -5.39 -6.11
CA SER A 185 11.73 -4.22 -6.71
C SER A 185 10.86 -2.97 -6.63
N LYS A 186 9.55 -3.09 -6.87
CA LYS A 186 8.59 -1.96 -6.75
C LYS A 186 8.45 -1.47 -5.30
N PHE A 187 8.48 -2.35 -4.30
CA PHE A 187 8.45 -1.91 -2.91
C PHE A 187 9.77 -1.25 -2.49
N ILE A 188 10.92 -1.82 -2.89
CA ILE A 188 12.24 -1.25 -2.59
C ILE A 188 12.40 0.13 -3.23
N SER A 189 11.89 0.36 -4.45
CA SER A 189 11.94 1.68 -5.09
C SER A 189 11.12 2.74 -4.34
N GLN A 190 10.12 2.33 -3.56
CA GLN A 190 9.36 3.19 -2.66
C GLN A 190 9.98 3.30 -1.26
N GLY A 191 11.17 2.73 -1.04
CA GLY A 191 11.85 2.72 0.26
C GLY A 191 11.29 1.70 1.26
N LEU A 192 10.52 0.72 0.80
CA LEU A 192 9.92 -0.32 1.63
C LEU A 192 10.70 -1.64 1.50
N SER A 193 10.99 -2.27 2.63
CA SER A 193 11.74 -3.54 2.66
C SER A 193 10.88 -4.73 2.23
N VAL A 194 11.52 -5.89 2.04
CA VAL A 194 10.81 -7.16 1.82
C VAL A 194 9.87 -7.48 3.00
N THR A 195 10.26 -7.14 4.23
CA THR A 195 9.41 -7.32 5.41
C THR A 195 8.18 -6.41 5.35
N ASP A 196 8.36 -5.15 4.94
CA ASP A 196 7.24 -4.22 4.76
C ASP A 196 6.29 -4.71 3.65
N MET A 197 6.84 -5.21 2.54
CA MET A 197 6.06 -5.80 1.45
C MET A 197 5.20 -6.97 1.92
N VAL A 198 5.77 -7.93 2.65
CA VAL A 198 5.00 -9.09 3.14
C VAL A 198 3.93 -8.67 4.14
N ALA A 199 4.25 -7.74 5.05
CA ALA A 199 3.28 -7.23 6.01
C ALA A 199 2.12 -6.49 5.30
N LEU A 200 2.43 -5.56 4.39
CA LEU A 200 1.42 -4.80 3.64
C LEU A 200 0.58 -5.69 2.72
N SER A 201 1.13 -6.79 2.19
CA SER A 201 0.35 -7.80 1.46
C SER A 201 -0.72 -8.46 2.35
N GLY A 202 -0.50 -8.50 3.66
CA GLY A 202 -1.50 -8.91 4.65
C GLY A 202 -2.79 -8.10 4.64
N ALA A 203 -2.82 -6.92 4.02
CA ALA A 203 -4.06 -6.17 3.77
C ALA A 203 -5.11 -6.97 2.97
N HIS A 204 -4.68 -7.97 2.19
CA HIS A 204 -5.56 -8.89 1.48
C HIS A 204 -6.32 -9.87 2.38
N THR A 205 -6.15 -9.80 3.71
CA THR A 205 -7.02 -10.47 4.69
C THR A 205 -8.48 -9.98 4.61
N ILE A 206 -8.72 -8.78 4.07
CA ILE A 206 -10.05 -8.23 3.81
C ILE A 206 -10.25 -7.86 2.34
N GLY A 207 -11.52 -7.69 1.95
CA GLY A 207 -11.88 -7.16 0.63
C GLY A 207 -12.09 -8.25 -0.42
N LYS A 208 -12.12 -7.86 -1.70
CA LYS A 208 -12.49 -8.73 -2.81
C LYS A 208 -11.66 -8.45 -4.06
N ALA A 209 -11.44 -9.48 -4.86
CA ALA A 209 -10.93 -9.35 -6.22
C ALA A 209 -11.97 -9.75 -7.26
N ARG A 210 -11.83 -9.17 -8.46
CA ARG A 210 -12.59 -9.55 -9.66
C ARG A 210 -11.94 -10.74 -10.36
N CYS A 211 -12.73 -11.56 -11.06
CA CYS A 211 -12.24 -12.74 -11.78
C CYS A 211 -11.08 -12.43 -12.72
N VAL A 212 -11.06 -11.26 -13.37
CA VAL A 212 -9.95 -10.84 -14.25
C VAL A 212 -8.57 -10.93 -13.57
N ASN A 213 -8.50 -10.81 -12.24
CA ASN A 213 -7.25 -10.81 -11.49
C ASN A 213 -6.80 -12.19 -10.99
N PHE A 214 -7.65 -13.21 -11.05
CA PHE A 214 -7.30 -14.54 -10.52
C PHE A 214 -7.73 -15.71 -11.40
N ARG A 215 -8.38 -15.45 -12.54
CA ARG A 215 -8.81 -16.50 -13.47
C ARG A 215 -7.63 -17.32 -13.98
N ASN A 216 -6.54 -16.66 -14.35
CA ASN A 216 -5.32 -17.33 -14.81
C ASN A 216 -4.83 -18.34 -13.79
N ARG A 217 -4.83 -17.97 -12.51
CA ARG A 217 -4.44 -18.83 -11.41
C ARG A 217 -5.36 -20.03 -11.23
N ILE A 218 -6.68 -19.84 -11.14
CA ILE A 218 -7.63 -20.95 -10.87
C ILE A 218 -7.74 -21.96 -12.03
N TYR A 219 -7.39 -21.57 -13.26
CA TYR A 219 -7.33 -22.48 -14.41
C TYR A 219 -5.90 -22.95 -14.73
N GLY A 220 -4.88 -22.36 -14.12
CA GLY A 220 -3.47 -22.73 -14.23
C GLY A 220 -2.89 -23.22 -12.89
N ASP A 221 -1.98 -22.44 -12.33
CA ASP A 221 -1.06 -22.85 -11.25
C ASP A 221 -1.74 -23.25 -9.95
N PHE A 222 -2.95 -22.72 -9.65
CA PHE A 222 -3.69 -23.13 -8.45
C PHE A 222 -3.90 -24.62 -8.41
N ARG A 223 -4.24 -25.22 -9.56
CA ARG A 223 -4.43 -26.67 -9.65
C ARG A 223 -3.15 -27.38 -9.26
N MET A 224 -1.98 -26.89 -9.66
CA MET A 224 -0.69 -27.53 -9.33
C MET A 224 -0.31 -27.37 -7.86
N THR A 225 -0.52 -26.19 -7.27
CA THR A 225 -0.19 -25.94 -5.85
C THR A 225 -1.15 -26.64 -4.89
N THR A 226 -2.41 -26.81 -5.27
CA THR A 226 -3.45 -27.42 -4.43
C THR A 226 -3.61 -28.93 -4.62
N SER A 227 -3.38 -29.45 -5.84
CA SER A 227 -3.46 -30.90 -6.13
C SER A 227 -2.42 -31.76 -5.41
N ILE A 228 -1.38 -31.14 -4.85
CA ILE A 228 -0.32 -31.83 -4.09
C ILE A 228 -0.67 -31.95 -2.60
N ILE A 229 -1.63 -31.17 -2.08
CA ILE A 229 -1.71 -30.89 -0.63
C ILE A 229 -3.00 -31.39 0.05
N ASP A 230 -4.21 -31.23 -0.51
CA ASP A 230 -5.44 -31.47 0.28
C ASP A 230 -6.75 -31.65 -0.56
N PRO A 231 -7.60 -32.68 -0.31
CA PRO A 231 -8.96 -32.77 -0.82
C PRO A 231 -9.87 -31.53 -0.57
N ILE A 232 -9.67 -30.79 0.53
CA ILE A 232 -10.45 -29.58 0.86
C ILE A 232 -10.22 -28.47 -0.17
N SER A 233 -8.98 -28.31 -0.63
CA SER A 233 -8.60 -27.31 -1.64
C SER A 233 -9.30 -27.53 -3.00
N SER A 234 -9.67 -28.78 -3.31
CA SER A 234 -10.43 -29.12 -4.52
C SER A 234 -11.87 -28.60 -4.48
N SER A 235 -12.49 -28.64 -3.30
CA SER A 235 -13.82 -28.04 -3.08
C SER A 235 -13.76 -26.52 -3.24
N TYR A 236 -12.75 -25.89 -2.65
CA TYR A 236 -12.55 -24.44 -2.78
C TYR A 236 -12.31 -24.01 -4.23
N LEU A 237 -11.48 -24.74 -4.98
CA LEU A 237 -11.28 -24.52 -6.42
C LEU A 237 -12.60 -24.61 -7.21
N SER A 238 -13.41 -25.62 -6.93
CA SER A 238 -14.71 -25.81 -7.59
C SER A 238 -15.63 -24.61 -7.33
N LYS A 239 -15.68 -24.13 -6.09
CA LYS A 239 -16.41 -22.90 -5.73
C LYS A 239 -15.89 -21.69 -6.51
N LEU A 240 -14.58 -21.49 -6.60
CA LEU A 240 -14.00 -20.38 -7.37
C LEU A 240 -14.35 -20.46 -8.86
N LYS A 241 -14.34 -21.66 -9.47
CA LYS A 241 -14.75 -21.85 -10.87
C LYS A 241 -16.23 -21.59 -11.11
N SER A 242 -17.09 -21.85 -10.12
CA SER A 242 -18.51 -21.48 -10.21
C SER A 242 -18.72 -19.96 -10.23
N VAL A 243 -17.90 -19.21 -9.50
CA VAL A 243 -17.91 -17.73 -9.50
C VAL A 243 -17.26 -17.19 -10.78
N CYS A 244 -16.16 -17.80 -11.21
CA CYS A 244 -15.34 -17.39 -12.34
C CYS A 244 -15.27 -18.49 -13.38
N PRO A 245 -16.28 -18.57 -14.28
CA PRO A 245 -16.25 -19.53 -15.37
C PRO A 245 -15.07 -19.26 -16.33
N PRO A 246 -14.73 -20.23 -17.21
CA PRO A 246 -13.72 -20.02 -18.24
C PRO A 246 -14.07 -18.82 -19.14
N ILE A 247 -13.05 -18.28 -19.83
CA ILE A 247 -13.22 -17.18 -20.78
C ILE A 247 -14.22 -17.62 -21.87
N GLY A 248 -15.24 -16.79 -22.12
CA GLY A 248 -16.31 -17.10 -23.09
C GLY A 248 -17.68 -16.59 -22.68
N ASN A 249 -17.90 -16.33 -21.38
CA ASN A 249 -19.12 -15.71 -20.87
C ASN A 249 -18.92 -14.18 -20.69
N ILE A 250 -19.63 -13.39 -21.50
CA ILE A 250 -19.61 -11.91 -21.44
C ILE A 250 -19.93 -11.45 -20.00
N GLY A 251 -19.11 -10.57 -19.45
CA GLY A 251 -19.32 -9.97 -18.13
C GLY A 251 -18.74 -10.76 -16.95
N SER A 252 -18.31 -12.01 -17.14
CA SER A 252 -17.76 -12.86 -16.05
C SER A 252 -16.48 -12.30 -15.42
N ASP A 253 -15.75 -11.42 -16.12
CA ASP A 253 -14.57 -10.72 -15.58
C ASP A 253 -14.86 -9.85 -14.37
N ASN A 254 -16.10 -9.37 -14.23
CA ASN A 254 -16.51 -8.48 -13.14
C ASN A 254 -17.09 -9.22 -11.93
N ASN A 255 -17.26 -10.54 -12.00
CA ASN A 255 -17.65 -11.31 -10.81
C ASN A 255 -16.55 -11.20 -9.75
N GLU A 256 -16.96 -11.07 -8.48
CA GLU A 256 -16.06 -10.83 -7.37
C GLU A 256 -16.13 -11.95 -6.33
N THR A 257 -15.00 -12.28 -5.72
CA THR A 257 -14.92 -13.13 -4.53
C THR A 257 -14.00 -12.50 -3.49
N SER A 258 -14.14 -12.91 -2.23
CA SER A 258 -13.30 -12.43 -1.14
C SER A 258 -11.85 -12.83 -1.32
N MET A 259 -10.92 -11.92 -0.97
CA MET A 259 -9.48 -12.18 -0.98
C MET A 259 -9.10 -13.25 0.03
N ASP A 260 -9.67 -13.17 1.23
CA ASP A 260 -9.64 -14.20 2.26
C ASP A 260 -10.98 -14.95 2.30
N ASN A 261 -10.94 -16.28 2.19
CA ASN A 261 -12.13 -17.14 2.19
C ASN A 261 -12.55 -17.63 3.57
N VAL A 262 -11.74 -17.42 4.61
CA VAL A 262 -11.96 -17.84 6.00
C VAL A 262 -12.63 -16.71 6.78
N THR A 263 -12.05 -15.51 6.77
CA THR A 263 -12.51 -14.35 7.56
C THR A 263 -12.64 -13.07 6.71
N PRO A 264 -13.49 -13.07 5.67
CA PRO A 264 -13.48 -12.06 4.60
C PRO A 264 -13.70 -10.58 5.00
N ASN A 265 -14.15 -10.34 6.24
CA ASN A 265 -14.47 -9.01 6.78
C ASN A 265 -13.71 -8.69 8.08
N LEU A 266 -12.80 -9.55 8.54
CA LEU A 266 -12.02 -9.34 9.76
C LEU A 266 -10.56 -9.17 9.35
N PHE A 267 -9.92 -8.11 9.85
CA PHE A 267 -8.50 -7.89 9.62
C PHE A 267 -7.71 -8.71 10.63
N ASP A 268 -7.24 -9.88 10.20
CA ASP A 268 -6.47 -10.83 11.01
C ASP A 268 -5.33 -11.47 10.18
N ASN A 269 -4.64 -12.47 10.74
CA ASN A 269 -3.57 -13.19 10.07
C ASN A 269 -4.04 -14.44 9.26
N SER A 270 -5.35 -14.62 9.05
CA SER A 270 -5.91 -15.69 8.22
C SER A 270 -5.32 -15.71 6.81
N TYR A 271 -5.08 -14.53 6.22
CA TYR A 271 -4.38 -14.39 4.94
C TYR A 271 -3.13 -15.28 4.85
N TYR A 272 -2.27 -15.27 5.87
CA TYR A 272 -1.04 -16.06 5.86
C TYR A 272 -1.32 -17.56 6.00
N HIS A 273 -2.33 -17.96 6.79
CA HIS A 273 -2.76 -19.36 6.87
C HIS A 273 -3.26 -19.90 5.53
N VAL A 274 -3.97 -19.07 4.77
CA VAL A 274 -4.44 -19.40 3.42
C VAL A 274 -3.25 -19.60 2.47
N LEU A 275 -2.19 -18.78 2.56
CA LEU A 275 -0.97 -18.98 1.75
C LEU A 275 -0.25 -20.30 2.07
N LEU A 276 -0.16 -20.67 3.35
CA LEU A 276 0.46 -21.93 3.78
C LEU A 276 -0.24 -23.17 3.18
N LYS A 277 -1.55 -23.07 2.93
CA LYS A 277 -2.36 -24.14 2.31
C LYS A 277 -2.29 -24.15 0.78
N GLY A 278 -1.58 -23.20 0.16
CA GLY A 278 -1.61 -23.01 -1.29
C GLY A 278 -2.91 -22.38 -1.80
N GLU A 279 -3.70 -21.78 -0.89
CA GLU A 279 -5.07 -21.33 -1.12
C GLU A 279 -5.20 -19.82 -1.34
N GLY A 280 -4.09 -19.06 -1.51
CA GLY A 280 -4.14 -17.62 -1.83
C GLY A 280 -5.09 -17.34 -3.00
N LEU A 281 -5.61 -16.13 -3.21
CA LEU A 281 -6.55 -15.93 -4.33
C LEU A 281 -5.83 -15.63 -5.64
N ILE A 282 -4.94 -14.64 -5.63
CA ILE A 282 -4.18 -14.15 -6.79
C ILE A 282 -2.76 -14.73 -6.82
N ASN A 283 -2.09 -14.66 -7.97
CA ASN A 283 -0.76 -15.24 -8.15
C ASN A 283 0.29 -14.53 -7.29
N SER A 284 0.28 -13.20 -7.27
CA SER A 284 1.20 -12.39 -6.47
C SER A 284 1.18 -12.73 -4.98
N ASP A 285 0.02 -13.09 -4.43
CA ASP A 285 -0.12 -13.55 -3.05
C ASP A 285 0.57 -14.90 -2.84
N GLN A 286 0.26 -15.87 -3.71
CA GLN A 286 0.80 -17.22 -3.55
C GLN A 286 2.31 -17.27 -3.81
N GLU A 287 2.84 -16.40 -4.66
CA GLU A 287 4.27 -16.22 -4.89
C GLU A 287 5.05 -15.94 -3.59
N LEU A 288 4.45 -15.22 -2.62
CA LEU A 288 5.10 -14.94 -1.33
C LEU A 288 5.52 -16.21 -0.58
N TYR A 289 4.81 -17.32 -0.78
CA TYR A 289 5.06 -18.60 -0.11
C TYR A 289 5.53 -19.72 -1.04
N SER A 290 5.00 -19.80 -2.26
CA SER A 290 5.25 -20.94 -3.15
C SER A 290 6.41 -20.72 -4.12
N SER A 291 6.84 -19.47 -4.36
CA SER A 291 7.94 -19.18 -5.28
C SER A 291 9.23 -19.89 -4.87
N PHE A 292 10.04 -20.28 -5.85
CA PHE A 292 11.39 -20.79 -5.58
C PHE A 292 12.29 -19.69 -4.98
N LEU A 293 12.02 -18.43 -5.34
CA LEU A 293 12.79 -17.26 -4.90
C LEU A 293 12.33 -16.70 -3.54
N ALA A 294 11.28 -17.26 -2.96
CA ALA A 294 10.65 -16.79 -1.72
C ALA A 294 11.42 -17.18 -0.43
N VAL A 295 12.75 -17.29 -0.46
CA VAL A 295 13.56 -17.76 0.68
C VAL A 295 13.35 -16.88 1.92
N GLN A 296 13.28 -15.56 1.74
CA GLN A 296 13.03 -14.61 2.83
C GLN A 296 11.53 -14.50 3.14
N THR A 297 10.68 -14.37 2.12
CA THR A 297 9.24 -14.14 2.29
C THR A 297 8.53 -15.33 2.94
N LYS A 298 8.91 -16.58 2.63
CA LYS A 298 8.36 -17.79 3.28
C LYS A 298 8.49 -17.73 4.79
N LYS A 299 9.67 -17.38 5.30
CA LYS A 299 9.94 -17.28 6.75
C LYS A 299 9.08 -16.21 7.41
N ILE A 300 8.82 -15.11 6.71
CA ILE A 300 8.00 -14.01 7.22
C ILE A 300 6.52 -14.41 7.20
N VAL A 301 6.04 -15.06 6.14
CA VAL A 301 4.69 -15.64 6.05
C VAL A 301 4.43 -16.63 7.17
N GLU A 302 5.36 -17.57 7.41
CA GLU A 302 5.28 -18.54 8.51
C GLU A 302 5.24 -17.85 9.88
N LYS A 303 6.07 -16.82 10.08
CA LYS A 303 6.08 -16.03 11.31
C LYS A 303 4.73 -15.35 11.55
N TYR A 304 4.15 -14.71 10.55
CA TYR A 304 2.87 -14.01 10.68
C TYR A 304 1.67 -14.95 10.80
N ALA A 305 1.70 -16.10 10.16
CA ALA A 305 0.73 -17.16 10.40
C ALA A 305 0.79 -17.68 11.85
N ALA A 306 1.99 -17.86 12.41
CA ALA A 306 2.13 -18.37 13.78
C ALA A 306 1.88 -17.32 14.88
N ASN A 307 1.99 -16.02 14.54
CA ASN A 307 1.95 -14.95 15.53
C ASN A 307 1.25 -13.69 14.97
N THR A 308 -0.03 -13.54 15.27
CA THR A 308 -0.86 -12.39 14.88
C THR A 308 -0.32 -11.07 15.45
N ILE A 309 0.26 -11.06 16.66
CA ILE A 309 0.84 -9.85 17.26
C ILE A 309 2.03 -9.37 16.42
N ALA A 310 2.92 -10.27 16.01
CA ALA A 310 4.06 -9.92 15.17
C ALA A 310 3.64 -9.40 13.78
N PHE A 311 2.54 -9.92 13.22
CA PHE A 311 1.95 -9.36 12.01
C PHE A 311 1.44 -7.94 12.24
N PHE A 312 0.64 -7.74 13.29
CA PHE A 312 0.01 -6.45 13.60
C PHE A 312 1.04 -5.35 13.90
N GLU A 313 2.09 -5.67 14.66
CA GLU A 313 3.21 -4.76 14.92
C GLU A 313 3.91 -4.35 13.62
N GLN A 314 4.25 -5.31 12.75
CA GLN A 314 4.88 -4.96 11.49
C GLN A 314 3.93 -4.19 10.57
N PHE A 315 2.66 -4.60 10.48
CA PHE A 315 1.68 -3.92 9.63
C PHE A 315 1.52 -2.46 10.02
N ALA A 316 1.41 -2.17 11.31
CA ALA A 316 1.40 -0.80 11.85
C ALA A 316 2.66 -0.02 11.43
N GLU A 317 3.85 -0.58 11.64
CA GLU A 317 5.12 0.07 11.27
C GLU A 317 5.21 0.33 9.75
N SER A 318 4.83 -0.65 8.95
CA SER A 318 4.90 -0.57 7.49
C SER A 318 3.85 0.38 6.92
N MET A 319 2.67 0.51 7.54
CA MET A 319 1.68 1.54 7.20
C MET A 319 2.19 2.95 7.51
N VAL A 320 2.91 3.15 8.62
CA VAL A 320 3.57 4.44 8.92
C VAL A 320 4.65 4.76 7.88
N LYS A 321 5.50 3.78 7.54
CA LYS A 321 6.53 3.97 6.49
C LYS A 321 5.91 4.30 5.14
N MET A 322 4.88 3.55 4.72
CA MET A 322 4.17 3.80 3.46
C MET A 322 3.50 5.17 3.46
N GLY A 323 2.83 5.55 4.55
CA GLY A 323 2.24 6.88 4.71
C GLY A 323 3.28 8.01 4.65
N ASN A 324 4.53 7.73 5.00
CA ASN A 324 5.64 8.69 4.96
C ASN A 324 6.36 8.74 3.59
N ILE A 325 5.89 8.01 2.58
CA ILE A 325 6.34 8.22 1.20
C ILE A 325 5.77 9.58 0.76
N THR A 326 6.65 10.56 0.64
CA THR A 326 6.27 11.94 0.34
C THR A 326 6.95 12.45 -0.90
N ASN A 327 6.29 13.36 -1.61
CA ASN A 327 6.86 14.09 -2.72
C ASN A 327 7.25 15.50 -2.25
N PRO A 328 8.56 15.85 -2.21
CA PRO A 328 9.01 17.17 -1.79
C PRO A 328 8.37 18.33 -2.57
N GLU A 329 8.09 18.14 -3.86
CA GLU A 329 7.48 19.19 -4.69
C GLU A 329 6.07 19.53 -4.23
N THR A 330 5.34 18.56 -3.71
CA THR A 330 3.97 18.75 -3.20
C THR A 330 3.95 19.68 -1.97
N TYR A 331 5.01 19.70 -1.14
CA TYR A 331 5.08 20.63 -0.02
C TYR A 331 5.34 22.08 -0.44
N VAL A 332 5.94 22.27 -1.63
CA VAL A 332 6.22 23.60 -2.19
C VAL A 332 5.04 24.13 -2.99
N ASN A 333 4.50 23.30 -3.88
CA ASN A 333 3.53 23.73 -4.90
C ASN A 333 2.10 23.23 -4.66
N GLY A 334 1.92 22.28 -3.74
CA GLY A 334 0.65 21.70 -3.40
C GLY A 334 -0.26 22.65 -2.63
N GLU A 335 -1.42 22.14 -2.23
CA GLU A 335 -2.45 22.94 -1.57
C GLU A 335 -3.23 22.15 -0.52
N VAL A 336 -4.22 22.80 0.09
CA VAL A 336 -5.30 22.12 0.79
C VAL A 336 -6.53 22.27 -0.09
N ARG A 337 -6.91 21.20 -0.79
CA ARG A 337 -8.06 21.24 -1.70
C ARG A 337 -9.34 21.41 -0.91
N LYS A 338 -10.30 22.19 -1.40
CA LYS A 338 -11.67 22.26 -0.82
C LYS A 338 -12.51 21.04 -1.20
N SER A 339 -12.29 20.51 -2.40
CA SER A 339 -12.88 19.27 -2.90
C SER A 339 -11.76 18.31 -3.28
N CYS A 340 -11.80 17.07 -2.78
CA CYS A 340 -10.75 16.09 -3.10
C CYS A 340 -10.73 15.65 -4.57
N ARG A 341 -11.71 16.07 -5.37
CA ARG A 341 -11.81 15.71 -6.79
C ARG A 341 -11.12 16.69 -7.71
N PHE A 342 -10.90 17.93 -7.27
CA PHE A 342 -10.45 19.02 -8.14
C PHE A 342 -9.46 19.92 -7.43
N VAL A 343 -8.51 20.43 -8.21
CA VAL A 343 -7.61 21.52 -7.79
C VAL A 343 -8.45 22.76 -7.48
N ASN A 344 -8.04 23.56 -6.49
CA ASN A 344 -8.70 24.82 -6.21
C ASN A 344 -8.56 25.81 -7.39
N THR A 345 -9.60 26.61 -7.60
CA THR A 345 -9.65 27.67 -8.63
C THR A 345 -9.65 29.05 -8.04
#